data_AF-A0A953RHE3-F1
#
_entry.id   AF-A0A953RHE3-F1
#
_cell.length_a   1.000
_cell.length_b   1.000
_cell.length_c   1.000
_cell.angle_alpha   90.00
_cell.angle_beta   90.00
_cell.angle_gamma   90.00
#
_symmetry.space_group_name_H-M   'P 1'
#
loop_
_entity.id
_entity.type
_entity.pdbx_description
1 polymer ?
#
loop_
_entity_poly.entity_id
_entity_poly.type
_entity_poly.pdbx_seq_one_letter_code
_entity_poly.pdbx_strand_id
1 'polypeptide(L)'
;MGKCCSAWLGDRDNCGDLCRGYQKLGMVVVARVDPHAVHEDLYRAHPEWMAVDPQGNIRHHTVMPEFRLICSHGGYNREFSTEVIKEIVATHGWMAYSPTMGRYRRLMIHKG
;
A
#
# COMPACT_ATOMS: atom_id res chain seq x y z
N MET A 1 -3.05 11.14 -9.91
CA MET A 1 -3.25 10.29 -11.11
C MET A 1 -2.40 9.04 -10.93
N GLY A 2 -2.85 8.16 -10.03
CA GLY A 2 -2.12 6.96 -9.63
C GLY A 2 -2.01 5.95 -10.76
N LYS A 3 -0.86 5.91 -11.42
CA LYS A 3 -0.47 4.84 -12.35
C LYS A 3 0.16 3.71 -11.54
N CYS A 4 -0.06 2.46 -11.94
CA CYS A 4 0.71 1.34 -11.42
C CYS A 4 2.13 1.42 -12.02
N CYS A 5 3.02 2.16 -11.37
CA CYS A 5 4.32 2.56 -11.89
C CYS A 5 5.34 1.41 -11.85
N SER A 6 5.42 0.63 -12.92
CA SER A 6 6.64 -0.12 -13.25
C SER A 6 7.41 0.64 -14.33
N ALA A 7 8.74 0.71 -14.20
CA ALA A 7 9.64 1.34 -15.18
C ALA A 7 9.52 0.75 -16.60
N TRP A 8 8.88 -0.42 -16.73
CA TRP A 8 8.78 -1.18 -17.98
C TRP A 8 7.41 -1.07 -18.65
N LEU A 9 6.42 -0.47 -17.97
CA LEU A 9 5.03 -0.44 -18.44
C LEU A 9 4.69 0.81 -19.26
N GLY A 10 5.55 1.83 -19.23
CA GLY A 10 5.31 3.12 -19.88
C GLY A 10 4.07 3.80 -19.28
N ASP A 11 3.23 4.36 -20.15
CA ASP A 11 2.03 5.11 -19.75
C ASP A 11 0.77 4.25 -19.50
N ARG A 12 0.91 2.92 -19.48
CA ARG A 12 -0.24 2.02 -19.34
C ARG A 12 -0.77 1.94 -17.91
N ASP A 13 -2.08 2.14 -17.75
CA ASP A 13 -2.81 1.92 -16.50
C ASP A 13 -3.36 0.48 -16.44
N ASN A 14 -2.45 -0.49 -16.32
CA ASN A 14 -2.84 -1.91 -16.27
C ASN A 14 -3.74 -2.23 -15.06
N CYS A 15 -3.56 -1.52 -13.94
CA CYS A 15 -4.38 -1.74 -12.74
C CYS A 15 -5.83 -1.32 -13.00
N GLY A 16 -6.03 -0.11 -13.54
CA GLY A 16 -7.36 0.35 -13.92
C GLY A 16 -7.99 -0.50 -15.03
N ASP A 17 -7.22 -0.98 -16.00
CA ASP A 17 -7.73 -1.87 -17.07
C ASP A 17 -8.27 -3.18 -16.50
N LEU A 18 -7.53 -3.81 -15.59
CA LEU A 18 -7.97 -5.03 -14.91
C LEU A 18 -9.22 -4.76 -14.06
N CYS A 19 -9.26 -3.66 -13.31
CA CYS A 19 -10.43 -3.30 -12.49
C CYS A 19 -11.68 -3.11 -13.34
N ARG A 20 -11.58 -2.34 -14.43
CA ARG A 20 -12.69 -2.14 -15.37
C ARG A 20 -13.15 -3.46 -15.98
N GLY A 21 -12.23 -4.37 -16.29
CA GLY A 21 -12.54 -5.71 -16.78
C GLY A 21 -13.35 -6.52 -15.78
N TYR A 22 -12.91 -6.60 -14.53
CA TYR A 22 -13.61 -7.35 -13.47
C TYR A 22 -14.96 -6.73 -13.10
N GLN A 23 -15.06 -5.40 -13.10
CA GLN A 23 -16.32 -4.70 -12.85
C GLN A 23 -17.37 -5.02 -13.93
N LYS A 24 -16.98 -5.12 -15.21
CA LYS A 24 -17.89 -5.55 -16.30
C LYS A 24 -18.42 -6.96 -16.10
N LEU A 25 -17.72 -7.80 -15.35
CA LEU A 25 -18.15 -9.15 -14.97
C LEU A 25 -19.00 -9.17 -13.68
N GLY A 26 -19.33 -8.00 -13.11
CA GLY A 26 -20.08 -7.90 -11.86
C GLY A 26 -19.28 -8.30 -10.61
N MET A 27 -17.95 -8.34 -10.70
CA MET A 27 -17.10 -8.73 -9.59
C MET A 27 -16.77 -7.53 -8.68
N VAL A 28 -16.67 -7.81 -7.38
CA VAL A 28 -16.12 -6.85 -6.41
C VAL A 28 -14.59 -6.92 -6.46
N VAL A 29 -13.95 -5.76 -6.63
CA VAL A 29 -12.49 -5.63 -6.61
C VAL A 29 -12.06 -4.90 -5.35
N VAL A 30 -11.08 -5.47 -4.64
CA VAL A 30 -10.54 -4.96 -3.38
C VAL A 30 -9.06 -4.63 -3.56
N ALA A 31 -8.69 -3.38 -3.32
CA ALA A 31 -7.29 -2.97 -3.34
C ALA A 31 -6.65 -3.32 -1.99
N ARG A 32 -5.49 -3.99 -2.06
CA ARG A 32 -4.65 -4.24 -0.90
C ARG A 32 -3.55 -3.19 -0.88
N VAL A 33 -3.48 -2.43 0.21
CA VAL A 33 -2.44 -1.40 0.43
C VAL A 33 -1.65 -1.81 1.66
N ASP A 34 -0.33 -1.78 1.55
CA ASP A 34 0.61 -2.24 2.59
C ASP A 34 1.49 -1.07 3.08
N PRO A 35 1.13 -0.42 4.21
CA PRO A 35 1.80 0.77 4.72
C PRO A 35 2.89 0.43 5.76
N HIS A 36 3.69 -0.62 5.54
CA HIS A 36 4.65 -1.08 6.56
C HIS A 36 6.06 -0.51 6.40
N ALA A 37 6.44 -0.09 5.19
CA ALA A 37 7.78 0.41 4.89
C ALA A 37 7.79 1.48 3.80
N VAL A 38 8.76 2.39 3.85
CA VAL A 38 8.87 3.53 2.93
C VAL A 38 10.27 3.67 2.34
N HIS A 39 10.34 4.35 1.20
CA HIS A 39 11.57 4.77 0.56
C HIS A 39 12.25 5.94 1.31
N GLU A 40 13.52 6.16 0.98
CA GLU A 40 14.40 7.14 1.61
C GLU A 40 13.90 8.59 1.48
N ASP A 41 13.22 8.93 0.40
CA ASP A 41 12.63 10.25 0.15
C ASP A 41 11.57 10.60 1.19
N LEU A 42 10.64 9.68 1.47
CA LEU A 42 9.62 9.91 2.49
C LEU A 42 10.22 9.89 3.89
N TYR A 43 11.22 9.05 4.14
CA TYR A 43 11.96 9.08 5.40
C TYR A 43 12.62 10.44 5.65
N ARG A 44 13.22 11.06 4.62
CA ARG A 44 13.83 12.39 4.74
C ARG A 44 12.80 13.49 4.97
N ALA A 45 11.62 13.37 4.36
CA ALA A 45 10.54 14.32 4.55
C ALA A 45 9.89 14.22 5.95
N HIS A 46 9.70 12.98 6.43
CA HIS A 46 9.00 12.68 7.68
C HIS A 46 9.71 11.60 8.51
N PRO A 47 10.90 11.90 9.07
CA PRO A 47 11.64 10.94 9.87
C PRO A 47 10.88 10.52 11.14
N GLU A 48 10.02 11.39 11.67
CA GLU A 48 9.18 11.17 12.85
C GLU A 48 8.11 10.09 12.66
N TRP A 49 7.84 9.68 11.42
CA TRP A 49 6.89 8.59 11.14
C TRP A 49 7.51 7.20 11.30
N MET A 50 8.83 7.08 11.40
CA MET A 50 9.50 5.79 11.36
C MET A 50 9.43 5.04 12.69
N ALA A 51 9.47 3.71 12.60
CA ALA A 51 9.64 2.86 13.76
C ALA A 51 11.10 2.92 14.24
N VAL A 52 11.29 3.13 15.54
CA VAL A 52 12.59 3.08 16.20
C VAL A 52 12.73 1.87 17.13
N ASP A 53 13.96 1.48 17.41
CA ASP A 53 14.30 0.55 18.49
C ASP A 53 14.30 1.26 19.86
N PRO A 54 14.49 0.54 20.97
CA PRO A 54 14.54 1.15 22.31
C PRO A 54 15.66 2.16 22.52
N GLN A 55 16.69 2.17 21.66
CA GLN A 55 17.81 3.10 21.68
C GLN A 55 17.56 4.33 20.80
N GLY A 56 16.43 4.38 20.09
CA GLY A 56 16.06 5.46 19.19
C GLY A 56 16.60 5.29 17.76
N ASN A 57 17.22 4.15 17.41
CA ASN A 57 17.69 3.93 16.05
C ASN A 57 16.55 3.52 15.14
N ILE A 58 16.57 4.02 13.90
CA ILE A 58 15.55 3.70 12.92
C ILE A 58 15.62 2.23 12.50
N ARG A 59 14.47 1.56 12.47
CA ARG A 59 14.35 0.17 12.02
C ARG A 59 14.27 0.10 10.49
N HIS A 60 15.06 -0.79 9.92
CA HIS A 60 15.04 -1.11 8.49
C HIS A 60 14.16 -2.32 8.21
N HIS A 61 13.66 -2.42 6.97
CA HIS A 61 12.95 -3.61 6.52
C HIS A 61 13.93 -4.80 6.42
N THR A 62 13.50 -5.97 6.87
CA THR A 62 14.40 -7.13 7.04
C THR A 62 14.84 -7.79 5.74
N VAL A 63 14.03 -7.64 4.68
CA VAL A 63 14.31 -8.24 3.36
C VAL A 63 14.83 -7.21 2.36
N MET A 64 14.51 -5.92 2.58
CA MET A 64 14.83 -4.83 1.66
C MET A 64 15.44 -3.69 2.48
N PRO A 65 16.72 -3.78 2.87
CA PRO A 65 17.34 -2.88 3.85
C PRO A 65 17.31 -1.39 3.46
N GLU A 66 17.13 -1.08 2.18
CA GLU A 66 16.94 0.27 1.66
C GLU A 66 15.63 0.93 2.13
N PHE A 67 14.66 0.14 2.60
CA PHE A 67 13.40 0.64 3.14
C PHE A 67 13.44 0.79 4.65
N ARG A 68 12.72 1.81 5.13
CA ARG A 68 12.56 2.13 6.55
C ARG A 68 11.19 1.65 7.02
N LEU A 69 11.13 0.99 8.17
CA LEU A 69 9.86 0.56 8.74
C LEU A 69 9.10 1.76 9.32
N ILE A 70 7.80 1.79 9.06
CA ILE A 70 6.91 2.83 9.59
C ILE A 70 6.45 2.43 11.00
N CYS A 71 6.31 3.40 11.90
CA CYS A 71 5.59 3.18 13.15
C CYS A 71 4.09 3.08 12.85
N SER A 72 3.46 1.94 13.18
CA SER A 72 2.02 1.73 12.95
C SER A 72 1.13 2.82 13.56
N HIS A 73 1.57 3.45 14.65
CA HIS A 73 0.86 4.52 15.34
C HIS A 73 1.32 5.94 14.96
N GLY A 74 2.34 6.06 14.10
CA GLY A 74 2.91 7.33 13.65
C GLY A 74 2.03 8.08 12.64
N GLY A 75 2.49 9.27 12.25
CA GLY A 75 1.75 10.19 11.38
C GLY A 75 1.44 9.62 9.99
N TYR A 76 2.27 8.74 9.43
CA TYR A 76 2.01 8.12 8.12
C TYR A 76 0.59 7.53 8.01
N ASN A 77 0.17 6.70 8.98
CA ASN A 77 -1.14 6.07 8.93
C ASN A 77 -2.29 7.04 9.25
N ARG A 78 -2.02 8.08 10.04
CA ARG A 78 -3.04 9.05 10.45
C ARG A 78 -3.26 10.14 9.40
N GLU A 79 -2.20 10.55 8.72
CA GLU A 79 -2.15 11.76 7.90
C GLU A 79 -2.02 11.45 6.40
N PHE A 80 -1.29 10.39 6.02
CA PHE A 80 -0.99 10.10 4.61
C PHE A 80 -1.78 8.91 4.05
N SER A 81 -1.76 7.75 4.72
CA SER A 81 -2.42 6.53 4.25
C SER A 81 -3.91 6.75 3.95
N THR A 82 -4.60 7.53 4.78
CA THR A 82 -6.02 7.82 4.61
C THR A 82 -6.31 8.55 3.30
N GLU A 83 -5.48 9.54 2.94
CA GLU A 83 -5.65 10.29 1.70
C GLU A 83 -5.32 9.42 0.47
N VAL A 84 -4.31 8.56 0.58
CA VAL A 84 -4.00 7.57 -0.47
C VAL A 84 -5.18 6.62 -0.69
N ILE A 85 -5.80 6.11 0.38
CA ILE A 85 -6.95 5.21 0.27
C ILE A 85 -8.15 5.93 -0.38
N LYS A 86 -8.41 7.20 0.00
CA LYS A 86 -9.45 8.01 -0.62
C LYS A 86 -9.20 8.23 -2.11
N GLU A 87 -7.95 8.53 -2.52
CA GLU A 87 -7.59 8.66 -3.93
C GLU A 87 -7.84 7.35 -4.70
N ILE A 88 -7.41 6.21 -4.14
CA ILE A 88 -7.59 4.89 -4.78
C ILE A 88 -9.08 4.63 -5.02
N VAL A 89 -9.91 4.78 -3.98
CA VAL A 89 -11.36 4.54 -4.08
C VAL A 89 -12.01 5.46 -5.12
N ALA A 90 -11.70 6.76 -5.07
CA ALA A 90 -12.25 7.74 -6.01
C ALA A 90 -11.82 7.49 -7.46
N THR A 91 -10.61 6.98 -7.69
CA THR A 91 -10.05 6.88 -9.04
C THR A 91 -10.49 5.59 -9.76
N HIS A 92 -10.70 4.45 -9.07
CA HIS A 92 -11.10 3.22 -9.77
C HIS A 92 -12.35 2.50 -9.22
N GLY A 93 -13.11 3.14 -8.31
CA GLY A 93 -14.40 2.63 -7.87
C GLY A 93 -14.32 1.35 -7.03
N TRP A 94 -13.27 1.21 -6.23
CA TRP A 94 -13.01 0.02 -5.39
C TRP A 94 -13.92 -0.01 -4.17
N MET A 95 -14.37 -1.20 -3.76
CA MET A 95 -15.38 -1.35 -2.71
C MET A 95 -14.81 -1.62 -1.31
N ALA A 96 -13.51 -1.93 -1.15
CA ALA A 96 -12.91 -2.14 0.17
C ALA A 96 -11.38 -1.98 0.21
N TYR A 97 -10.89 -1.72 1.42
CA TYR A 97 -9.48 -1.64 1.83
C TYR A 97 -9.17 -2.75 2.85
N SER A 98 -7.99 -3.37 2.74
CA SER A 98 -7.47 -4.31 3.73
C SER A 98 -6.02 -3.93 4.08
N PRO A 99 -5.75 -3.35 5.28
CA PRO A 99 -4.40 -3.20 5.78
C PRO A 99 -3.85 -4.59 6.05
N THR A 100 -2.68 -4.91 5.50
CA THR A 100 -2.01 -6.16 5.86
C THR A 100 -0.82 -5.88 6.74
N MET A 101 -1.05 -5.86 8.05
CA MET A 101 0.06 -5.99 8.99
C MET A 101 0.39 -7.48 9.12
N GLY A 102 1.46 -7.91 8.43
CA GLY A 102 2.26 -9.10 8.70
C GLY A 102 1.59 -10.40 9.21
N ARG A 103 1.63 -11.42 8.33
CA ARG A 103 1.33 -12.87 8.49
C ARG A 103 -0.15 -13.24 8.54
N TYR A 104 -0.62 -14.06 7.57
CA TYR A 104 -1.38 -15.30 7.83
C TYR A 104 -1.46 -16.21 6.59
N ARG A 105 -1.48 -17.52 6.87
CA ARG A 105 -1.55 -18.67 5.96
C ARG A 105 -2.90 -18.78 5.24
N ARG A 106 -2.83 -19.34 4.03
CA ARG A 106 -3.86 -20.09 3.27
C ARG A 106 -5.10 -19.32 2.83
N LEU A 107 -5.09 -18.89 1.57
CA LEU A 107 -6.27 -18.54 0.79
C LEU A 107 -7.00 -19.83 0.37
N MET A 108 -8.20 -20.08 0.90
CA MET A 108 -9.15 -21.02 0.28
C MET A 108 -10.15 -20.20 -0.53
N ILE A 109 -10.13 -20.37 -1.84
CA ILE A 109 -11.15 -19.86 -2.75
C ILE A 109 -12.31 -20.88 -2.68
N HIS A 110 -13.41 -20.51 -2.04
CA HIS A 110 -14.66 -21.24 -2.16
C HIS A 110 -15.39 -20.69 -3.40
N LYS A 111 -15.44 -21.49 -4.47
CA LYS A 111 -16.33 -21.20 -5.61
C LYS A 111 -17.69 -21.83 -5.29
N GLY A 112 -18.74 -20.99 -5.30
CA GLY A 112 -20.10 -21.44 -5.58
C GLY A 112 -20.28 -21.71 -7.06
#